data_AF-A0A1Y3AWS3-F1
#
_entry.id   AF-A0A1Y3AWS3-F1
#
_cell.length_a   1.000
_cell.length_b   1.000
_cell.length_c   1.000
_cell.angle_alpha   90.00
_cell.angle_beta   90.00
_cell.angle_gamma   90.00
#
_symmetry.space_group_name_H-M   'P 1'
#
loop_
_entity.id
_entity.type
_entity.pdbx_description
1 polymer ?
#
loop_
_entity_poly.entity_id
_entity_poly.type
_entity_poly.pdbx_seq_one_letter_code
_entity_poly.pdbx_strand_id
1 'polypeptide(L)'
;MNPSLLECLRNGIPIDPLPDYNGKRDEHVVHAPNRLHDLNNDNDKQLAINNALRYFPKHLHSILFNEFLDEFNQYGHIYMYRFIPKFTIKAYPIDIYPAKCQEAAAIMLMIMNNLDKDVAQFPHELVCYGGNGQVFSNWYVFFPFSWK
;
A
#
# COMPACT_ATOMS: atom_id res chain seq x y z
N MET A 1 8.77 -8.33 24.81
CA MET A 1 9.00 -9.05 23.54
C MET A 1 8.93 -8.04 22.43
N ASN A 2 10.02 -7.85 21.68
CA ASN A 2 9.96 -7.02 20.48
C ASN A 2 8.98 -7.73 19.54
N PRO A 3 7.86 -7.09 19.11
CA PRO A 3 7.04 -7.67 18.06
C PRO A 3 7.96 -8.02 16.90
N SER A 4 7.80 -9.22 16.31
CA SER A 4 8.55 -9.59 15.12
C SER A 4 8.37 -8.47 14.08
N LEU A 5 9.45 -8.13 13.37
CA LEU A 5 9.48 -7.13 12.28
C LEU A 5 8.26 -7.24 11.34
N LEU A 6 7.73 -8.47 11.20
CA LEU A 6 6.67 -8.83 10.28
C LEU A 6 5.31 -9.04 10.96
N GLU A 7 5.13 -8.84 12.27
CA GLU A 7 3.84 -9.06 12.95
C GLU A 7 2.68 -8.23 12.37
N CYS A 8 2.97 -7.07 11.77
CA CYS A 8 1.97 -6.29 11.05
C CYS A 8 1.39 -7.04 9.83
N LEU A 9 2.11 -8.01 9.26
CA LEU A 9 1.59 -8.89 8.21
C LEU A 9 0.52 -9.87 8.72
N ARG A 10 0.34 -9.98 10.04
CA ARG A 10 -0.78 -10.73 10.63
C ARG A 10 -1.86 -9.77 11.15
N ASN A 11 -1.44 -8.72 11.85
CA ASN A 11 -2.34 -7.87 12.62
C ASN A 11 -2.82 -6.63 11.84
N GLY A 12 -2.24 -6.35 10.68
CA GLY A 12 -2.37 -5.08 9.98
C GLY A 12 -1.53 -3.98 10.64
N ILE A 13 -1.82 -2.74 10.27
CA ILE A 13 -1.20 -1.55 10.84
C ILE A 13 -2.24 -0.76 11.65
N PRO A 14 -1.84 -0.09 12.74
CA PRO A 14 -2.70 0.86 13.42
C PRO A 14 -3.12 1.98 12.48
N ILE A 15 -4.42 2.27 12.43
CA ILE A 15 -4.99 3.43 11.73
C ILE A 15 -5.51 4.49 12.69
N ASP A 16 -5.58 4.18 13.98
CA ASP A 16 -6.00 5.10 15.03
C ASP A 16 -5.07 4.99 16.25
N PRO A 17 -4.12 5.93 16.42
CA PRO A 17 -3.86 7.08 15.54
C PRO A 17 -3.29 6.65 14.18
N LEU A 18 -3.47 7.49 13.14
CA LEU A 18 -2.87 7.28 11.82
C LEU A 18 -1.33 7.28 11.91
N PRO A 19 -0.62 6.44 11.12
CA PRO A 19 0.85 6.46 11.08
C PRO A 19 1.37 7.80 10.55
N ASP A 20 2.49 8.31 11.07
CA ASP A 20 3.07 9.57 10.57
C ASP A 20 3.27 9.57 9.04
N TYR A 21 2.92 10.69 8.41
CA TYR A 21 3.07 10.90 6.97
C TYR A 21 3.47 12.35 6.70
N ASN A 22 4.51 12.52 5.88
CA ASN A 22 5.06 13.84 5.54
C ASN A 22 4.50 14.40 4.22
N GLY A 23 3.57 13.70 3.56
CA GLY A 23 2.96 14.13 2.31
C GLY A 23 3.84 14.00 1.07
N LYS A 24 5.03 13.36 1.16
CA LYS A 24 6.01 13.33 0.07
C LYS A 24 6.42 11.91 -0.30
N ARG A 25 6.60 11.70 -1.61
CA ARG A 25 7.24 10.51 -2.16
C ARG A 25 8.74 10.52 -1.87
N ASP A 26 9.35 9.35 -1.78
CA ASP A 26 10.79 9.18 -1.57
C ASP A 26 11.53 9.46 -2.88
N GLU A 27 12.29 10.56 -2.94
CA GLU A 27 13.04 10.97 -4.12
C GLU A 27 14.19 10.00 -4.49
N HIS A 28 14.55 9.08 -3.59
CA HIS A 28 15.59 8.08 -3.83
C HIS A 28 15.05 6.77 -4.41
N VAL A 29 13.74 6.68 -4.67
CA VAL A 29 13.08 5.51 -5.26
C VAL A 29 12.53 5.86 -6.63
N VAL A 30 12.65 4.92 -7.58
CA VAL A 30 12.06 5.10 -8.90
C VAL A 30 10.54 4.98 -8.78
N HIS A 31 9.84 5.97 -9.33
CA HIS A 31 8.39 6.05 -9.29
C HIS A 31 7.74 5.76 -10.63
N ALA A 32 6.55 5.15 -10.60
CA ALA A 32 5.76 4.95 -11.80
C ALA A 32 5.34 6.30 -12.43
N PRO A 33 5.21 6.36 -13.77
CA PRO A 33 4.61 7.52 -14.43
C PRO A 33 3.16 7.68 -13.95
N ASN A 34 2.68 8.93 -13.98
CA ASN A 34 1.30 9.24 -13.64
C ASN A 34 0.33 8.43 -14.52
N ARG A 35 -0.69 7.85 -13.90
CA ARG A 35 -1.72 7.11 -14.63
C ARG A 35 -2.61 8.08 -15.38
N LEU A 36 -2.84 7.77 -16.65
CA LEU A 36 -3.85 8.44 -17.45
C LEU A 36 -5.16 7.70 -17.25
N HIS A 37 -6.21 8.43 -16.87
CA HIS A 37 -7.57 7.90 -16.78
C HIS A 37 -8.57 8.92 -17.30
N ASP A 38 -9.68 8.41 -17.85
CA ASP A 38 -10.77 9.26 -18.36
C ASP A 38 -11.76 9.70 -17.27
N LEU A 39 -11.42 9.49 -15.99
CA LEU A 39 -12.19 9.90 -14.81
C LEU A 39 -12.13 11.43 -14.59
N ASN A 40 -12.43 12.18 -15.63
CA ASN A 40 -12.34 13.64 -15.70
C ASN A 40 -13.61 14.32 -15.19
N ASN A 41 -14.69 13.56 -14.96
CA ASN A 41 -15.90 14.11 -14.35
C ASN A 41 -15.84 14.01 -12.82
N ASP A 42 -16.46 14.96 -12.14
CA ASP A 42 -16.41 15.06 -10.68
C ASP A 42 -17.03 13.84 -9.97
N ASN A 43 -18.00 13.17 -10.60
CA ASN A 43 -18.68 12.02 -10.02
C ASN A 43 -17.76 10.80 -9.90
N ASP A 44 -17.01 10.49 -10.95
CA ASP A 44 -16.07 9.38 -10.99
C ASP A 44 -14.91 9.57 -10.01
N LYS A 45 -14.42 10.81 -9.91
CA LYS A 45 -13.43 11.21 -8.92
C LYS A 45 -13.94 11.06 -7.49
N GLN A 46 -15.15 11.53 -7.20
CA GLN A 46 -15.80 11.32 -5.90
C GLN A 46 -15.97 9.83 -5.60
N LEU A 47 -16.39 9.03 -6.58
CA LEU A 47 -16.55 7.59 -6.42
C LEU A 47 -15.22 6.89 -6.11
N ALA A 48 -14.13 7.26 -6.79
CA ALA A 48 -12.79 6.73 -6.53
C ALA A 48 -12.32 7.02 -5.11
N ILE A 49 -12.49 8.27 -4.65
CA ILE A 49 -12.12 8.66 -3.28
C ILE A 49 -13.01 7.95 -2.25
N ASN A 50 -14.32 7.85 -2.48
CA ASN A 50 -15.22 7.11 -1.59
C ASN A 50 -14.86 5.61 -1.51
N ASN A 51 -14.46 5.01 -2.64
CA ASN A 51 -13.97 3.64 -2.69
C ASN A 51 -12.66 3.45 -1.90
N ALA A 52 -11.81 4.47 -1.83
CA ALA A 52 -10.62 4.46 -0.99
C ALA A 52 -10.97 4.69 0.50
N LEU A 53 -11.90 5.58 0.81
CA LEU A 53 -12.31 5.90 2.18
C LEU A 53 -13.09 4.77 2.87
N ARG A 54 -13.72 3.85 2.12
CA ARG A 54 -14.51 2.74 2.68
C ARG A 54 -13.72 1.82 3.62
N TYR A 55 -12.39 1.82 3.49
CA TYR A 55 -11.49 1.05 4.32
C TYR A 55 -11.30 1.63 5.73
N PHE A 56 -11.74 2.86 5.97
CA PHE A 56 -11.42 3.63 7.18
C PHE A 56 -12.67 4.11 7.94
N PRO A 57 -12.60 4.24 9.27
CA PRO A 57 -13.61 4.90 10.08
C PRO A 57 -13.85 6.36 9.67
N LYS A 58 -15.11 6.82 9.81
CA LYS A 58 -15.55 8.17 9.38
C LYS A 58 -14.75 9.31 10.01
N HIS A 59 -14.28 9.17 11.25
CA HIS A 59 -13.52 10.24 11.92
C HIS A 59 -12.16 10.49 11.29
N LEU A 60 -11.62 9.53 10.53
CA LEU A 60 -10.37 9.67 9.78
C LEU A 60 -10.59 10.24 8.37
N HIS A 61 -11.84 10.31 7.89
CA HIS A 61 -12.13 10.66 6.50
C HIS A 61 -11.70 12.08 6.14
N SER A 62 -11.79 13.05 7.05
CA SER A 62 -11.38 14.43 6.75
C SER A 62 -9.88 14.54 6.41
N ILE A 63 -9.03 13.78 7.10
CA ILE A 63 -7.59 13.75 6.86
C ILE A 63 -7.31 12.97 5.57
N LEU A 64 -7.80 11.73 5.50
CA LEU A 64 -7.52 10.83 4.39
C LEU A 64 -8.13 11.29 3.06
N PHE A 65 -9.25 12.01 3.10
CA PHE A 65 -9.87 12.57 1.89
C PHE A 65 -8.91 13.51 1.16
N ASN A 66 -8.26 14.43 1.89
CA ASN A 66 -7.33 15.38 1.29
C ASN A 66 -6.13 14.65 0.68
N GLU A 67 -5.58 13.67 1.41
CA GLU A 67 -4.45 12.86 0.91
C GLU A 67 -4.81 12.04 -0.33
N PHE A 68 -5.95 11.37 -0.32
CA PHE A 68 -6.39 10.56 -1.46
C PHE A 68 -6.76 11.42 -2.65
N LEU A 69 -7.34 12.60 -2.42
CA LEU A 69 -7.60 13.59 -3.46
C LEU A 69 -6.30 14.09 -4.09
N ASP A 70 -5.29 14.38 -3.28
CA ASP A 70 -3.97 14.82 -3.76
C ASP A 70 -3.28 13.74 -4.57
N GLU A 71 -3.27 12.50 -4.08
CA GLU A 71 -2.71 11.36 -4.82
C GLU A 71 -3.44 11.14 -6.16
N PHE A 72 -4.77 11.19 -6.15
CA PHE A 72 -5.57 11.06 -7.36
C PHE A 72 -5.22 12.15 -8.38
N ASN A 73 -5.14 13.42 -7.97
CA ASN A 73 -4.85 14.51 -8.89
C ASN A 73 -3.41 14.49 -9.41
N GLN A 74 -2.45 14.15 -8.55
CA GLN A 74 -1.03 14.20 -8.90
C GLN A 74 -0.58 12.97 -9.68
N TYR A 75 -1.13 11.79 -9.38
CA TYR A 75 -0.62 10.51 -9.88
C TYR A 75 -1.65 9.72 -10.68
N GLY A 76 -2.90 10.19 -10.75
CA GLY A 76 -3.99 9.47 -11.41
C GLY A 76 -4.38 8.18 -10.68
N HIS A 77 -3.99 8.03 -9.41
CA HIS A 77 -4.22 6.81 -8.64
C HIS A 77 -4.08 7.07 -7.14
N ILE A 78 -4.84 6.33 -6.32
CA ILE A 78 -4.79 6.42 -4.86
C ILE A 78 -3.98 5.21 -4.36
N TYR A 79 -2.68 5.43 -4.11
CA TYR A 79 -1.73 4.42 -3.63
C TYR A 79 -1.76 4.27 -2.10
N MET A 80 -2.25 5.29 -1.40
CA MET A 80 -2.28 5.43 0.04
C MET A 80 -0.86 5.37 0.65
N TYR A 81 0.04 6.26 0.19
CA TYR A 81 1.47 6.24 0.52
C TYR A 81 1.75 6.30 2.03
N ARG A 82 0.84 6.90 2.82
CA ARG A 82 0.88 6.89 4.30
C ARG A 82 1.10 5.48 4.90
N PHE A 83 0.59 4.45 4.23
CA PHE A 83 0.60 3.08 4.74
C PHE A 83 1.77 2.23 4.22
N ILE A 84 2.75 2.81 3.53
CA ILE A 84 3.99 2.10 3.20
C ILE A 84 4.64 1.59 4.50
N PRO A 85 4.98 0.28 4.60
CA PRO A 85 5.69 -0.23 5.75
C PRO A 85 7.04 0.45 5.95
N LYS A 86 7.37 0.83 7.18
CA LYS A 86 8.65 1.48 7.52
C LYS A 86 9.86 0.52 7.55
N PHE A 87 9.62 -0.79 7.45
CA PHE A 87 10.67 -1.80 7.38
C PHE A 87 11.05 -2.12 5.93
N THR A 88 12.23 -2.69 5.73
CA THR A 88 12.67 -3.14 4.41
C THR A 88 11.79 -4.27 3.88
N ILE A 89 11.10 -4.03 2.77
CA ILE A 89 10.36 -5.07 2.06
C ILE A 89 11.35 -5.90 1.24
N LYS A 90 11.42 -7.20 1.54
CA LYS A 90 12.22 -8.21 0.84
C LYS A 90 11.73 -9.61 1.19
N ALA A 91 12.17 -10.64 0.48
CA ALA A 91 11.98 -12.01 0.93
C ALA A 91 12.81 -12.28 2.19
N TYR A 92 12.15 -12.74 3.25
CA TYR A 92 12.79 -13.18 4.50
C TYR A 92 12.77 -14.72 4.61
N PRO A 93 13.51 -15.33 5.56
CA PRO A 93 13.34 -16.75 5.87
C PRO A 93 11.88 -17.11 6.16
N ILE A 94 11.40 -18.22 5.60
CA ILE A 94 9.96 -18.59 5.63
C ILE A 94 9.41 -18.77 7.05
N ASP A 95 10.25 -19.15 8.00
CA ASP A 95 9.93 -19.43 9.39
C ASP A 95 9.69 -18.17 10.24
N ILE A 96 10.07 -16.98 9.76
CA ILE A 96 9.84 -15.72 10.49
C ILE A 96 8.50 -15.04 10.14
N TYR A 97 7.80 -15.54 9.13
CA TYR A 97 6.50 -15.01 8.73
C TYR A 97 5.43 -15.43 9.74
N PRO A 98 4.55 -14.51 10.17
CA PRO A 98 3.53 -14.78 11.18
C PRO A 98 2.31 -15.52 10.59
N ALA A 99 2.53 -16.59 9.83
CA ALA A 99 1.47 -17.42 9.25
C ALA A 99 1.09 -18.60 10.17
N LYS A 100 -0.09 -19.19 9.93
CA LYS A 100 -0.53 -20.42 10.61
C LYS A 100 -0.10 -21.70 9.89
N CYS A 101 0.21 -21.61 8.60
CA CYS A 101 0.68 -22.72 7.78
C CYS A 101 1.79 -22.24 6.84
N GLN A 102 2.58 -23.18 6.36
CA GLN A 102 3.77 -22.90 5.54
C GLN A 102 3.39 -22.33 4.17
N GLU A 103 2.25 -22.71 3.62
CA GLU A 103 1.75 -22.24 2.32
C GLU A 103 1.43 -20.73 2.38
N ALA A 104 0.79 -20.28 3.46
CA ALA A 104 0.52 -18.86 3.66
C ALA A 104 1.82 -18.05 3.87
N ALA A 105 2.79 -18.60 4.60
CA ALA A 105 4.12 -17.98 4.73
C ALA A 105 4.82 -17.86 3.37
N ALA A 106 4.74 -18.90 2.52
CA ALA A 106 5.30 -18.88 1.18
C ALA A 106 4.64 -17.81 0.30
N ILE A 107 3.31 -17.64 0.38
CA ILE A 107 2.61 -16.56 -0.34
C ILE A 107 3.08 -15.19 0.12
N MET A 108 3.17 -14.96 1.44
CA MET A 108 3.70 -13.69 1.99
C MET A 108 5.13 -13.41 1.52
N LEU A 109 5.99 -14.45 1.50
CA LEU A 109 7.35 -14.35 0.99
C LEU A 109 7.37 -13.92 -0.47
N MET A 110 6.58 -14.56 -1.32
CA MET A 110 6.50 -14.24 -2.75
C MET A 110 5.97 -12.82 -3.01
N ILE A 111 4.97 -12.38 -2.24
CA ILE A 111 4.45 -11.01 -2.30
C ILE A 111 5.55 -10.01 -1.94
N MET A 112 6.28 -10.24 -0.83
CA MET A 112 7.35 -9.35 -0.41
C MET A 112 8.51 -9.34 -1.42
N ASN A 113 8.83 -10.48 -2.03
CA ASN A 113 9.82 -10.55 -3.11
C ASN A 113 9.43 -9.67 -4.31
N ASN A 114 8.17 -9.72 -4.73
CA ASN A 114 7.66 -8.92 -5.84
C ASN A 114 7.65 -7.40 -5.55
N LEU A 115 7.73 -7.00 -4.28
CA LEU A 115 7.72 -5.62 -3.83
C LEU A 115 9.08 -5.17 -3.27
N ASP A 116 10.10 -6.04 -3.35
CA ASP A 116 11.47 -5.69 -3.01
C ASP A 116 11.96 -4.60 -3.98
N LYS A 117 12.60 -3.55 -3.46
CA LYS A 117 13.13 -2.45 -4.28
C LYS A 117 14.19 -2.90 -5.29
N ASP A 118 14.85 -4.03 -5.04
CA ASP A 118 15.88 -4.58 -5.93
C ASP A 118 15.26 -5.48 -7.02
N VAL A 119 13.95 -5.77 -6.93
CA VAL A 119 13.18 -6.63 -7.87
C VAL A 119 12.10 -5.84 -8.61
N ALA A 120 11.33 -5.04 -7.89
CA ALA A 120 10.18 -4.31 -8.40
C ALA A 120 10.60 -3.12 -9.28
N GLN A 121 9.92 -2.94 -10.40
CA GLN A 121 10.14 -1.79 -11.28
C GLN A 121 9.79 -0.45 -10.61
N PHE A 122 8.65 -0.39 -9.90
CA PHE A 122 8.22 0.78 -9.12
C PHE A 122 7.70 0.31 -7.75
N PRO A 123 8.59 0.10 -6.75
CA PRO A 123 8.23 -0.56 -5.50
C PRO A 123 7.17 0.22 -4.73
N HIS A 124 7.25 1.55 -4.69
CA HIS A 124 6.27 2.40 -4.00
C HIS A 124 4.89 2.49 -4.67
N GLU A 125 4.78 2.12 -5.96
CA GLU A 125 3.50 2.03 -6.68
C GLU A 125 2.97 0.59 -6.81
N LEU A 126 3.61 -0.32 -6.08
CA LEU A 126 3.29 -1.75 -6.04
C LEU A 126 3.41 -2.44 -7.40
N VAL A 127 4.25 -1.92 -8.31
CA VAL A 127 4.46 -2.45 -9.67
C VAL A 127 5.72 -3.30 -9.72
N CYS A 128 5.57 -4.58 -10.02
CA CYS A 128 6.70 -5.51 -10.13
C CYS A 128 7.38 -5.41 -11.51
N TYR A 129 6.61 -5.45 -12.60
CA TYR A 129 7.13 -5.39 -13.97
C TYR A 129 6.11 -4.84 -14.98
N GLY A 130 6.57 -4.55 -16.20
CA GLY A 130 5.72 -4.18 -17.33
C GLY A 130 5.09 -2.79 -17.23
N GLY A 131 5.59 -1.93 -16.35
CA GLY A 131 5.12 -0.56 -16.13
C GLY A 131 3.80 -0.45 -15.36
N ASN A 132 2.92 -1.45 -15.46
CA ASN A 132 1.60 -1.46 -14.81
C ASN A 132 1.23 -2.79 -14.12
N GLY A 133 2.12 -3.80 -14.14
CA GLY A 133 1.91 -5.08 -13.47
C GLY A 133 1.93 -4.95 -11.96
N GLN A 134 0.81 -4.51 -11.38
CA GLN A 134 0.65 -4.28 -9.96
C GLN A 134 0.41 -5.56 -9.17
N VAL A 135 1.05 -5.66 -8.01
CA VAL A 135 0.80 -6.69 -7.00
C VAL A 135 -0.50 -6.40 -6.26
N PHE A 136 -0.70 -5.14 -5.85
CA PHE A 136 -1.92 -4.65 -5.22
C PHE A 136 -2.29 -3.28 -5.76
N SER A 137 -3.55 -2.88 -5.55
CA SER A 137 -4.03 -1.55 -5.94
C SER A 137 -3.53 -0.43 -5.05
N ASN A 138 -3.29 -0.68 -3.75
CA ASN A 138 -2.81 0.32 -2.80
C ASN A 138 -2.14 -0.34 -1.60
N TRP A 139 -1.42 0.45 -0.80
CA TRP A 139 -0.67 -0.01 0.37
C TRP A 139 -1.53 -0.46 1.54
N TYR A 140 -2.78 -0.03 1.63
CA TYR A 140 -3.67 -0.55 2.67
C TYR A 140 -4.00 -2.02 2.41
N VAL A 141 -4.24 -2.40 1.15
CA VAL A 141 -4.59 -3.78 0.74
C VAL A 141 -3.44 -4.77 0.91
N PHE A 142 -2.20 -4.29 0.90
CA PHE A 142 -1.02 -5.10 1.21
C PHE A 142 -1.13 -5.79 2.58
N PHE A 143 -1.81 -5.19 3.56
CA PHE A 143 -1.99 -5.79 4.87
C PHE A 143 -3.26 -6.65 4.93
N PRO A 144 -3.17 -7.93 5.36
CA PRO A 144 -4.28 -8.88 5.25
C PRO A 144 -5.51 -8.59 6.13
N PHE A 145 -5.45 -7.63 7.06
CA PHE A 145 -6.65 -7.24 7.82
C PHE A 145 -7.68 -6.47 6.95
N SER A 146 -7.27 -5.93 5.80
CA SER A 146 -8.17 -5.22 4.88
C SER A 146 -9.07 -6.14 4.03
N TRP A 147 -9.00 -7.47 4.26
CA TRP A 147 -9.68 -8.51 3.47
C TRP A 147 -10.92 -9.06 4.18
N LYS A 148 -11.28 -8.48 5.34
CA LYS A 148 -12.45 -8.85 6.16
C LYS A 148 -13.61 -7.89 5.93
#